data_AF-A0A9P7Y848-F1
#
_entry.id   AF-A0A9P7Y848-F1
#
_cell.length_a   1.000
_cell.length_b   1.000
_cell.length_c   1.000
_cell.angle_alpha   90.00
_cell.angle_beta   90.00
_cell.angle_gamma   90.00
#
_symmetry.space_group_name_H-M   'P 1'
#
loop_
_entity.id
_entity.type
_entity.pdbx_description
1 polymer ?
#
loop_
_entity_poly.entity_id
_entity_poly.type
_entity_poly.pdbx_seq_one_letter_code
_entity_poly.pdbx_strand_id
1 'polypeptide(L)'
;MLKIHGLFIPEKKYLVVDVETLTAYLHLIIFAYNQCFFCGTERSSAEAVQQHMMGKGHCKFDISNEDSEFRDFYDFDPSSENDDTEHEGGRISAKAFTVPILHPDETSMRLPSGKILSHRSARQPRSQHHKTSRSTENAGPQLESGPSTSASSNPTSASKDSSSSALTRAERNNATFSDRLVQLRADDRRSLMHLPMPQQRALLATQKMQVEKAKKAERRYQSRVEGMGNKSLMKHFVPDTPGRLNG
;
A
#
# COMPACT_ATOMS: atom_id res chain seq x y z
N MET A 1 2.13 -31.06 2.04
CA MET A 1 2.80 -29.74 2.10
C MET A 1 1.90 -28.58 1.64
N LEU A 2 1.40 -28.55 0.40
CA LEU A 2 0.52 -27.46 -0.09
C LEU A 2 -0.76 -27.23 0.75
N LYS A 3 -1.44 -28.30 1.16
CA LYS A 3 -2.73 -28.20 1.88
C LYS A 3 -2.63 -27.78 3.35
N ILE A 4 -1.46 -27.94 3.98
CA ILE A 4 -1.28 -27.75 5.43
C ILE A 4 -0.41 -26.52 5.73
N HIS A 5 0.63 -26.30 4.93
CA HIS A 5 1.61 -25.23 5.18
C HIS A 5 1.60 -24.15 4.09
N GLY A 6 0.82 -24.32 3.02
CA GLY A 6 0.74 -23.35 1.93
C GLY A 6 2.03 -23.19 1.12
N LEU A 7 3.01 -24.10 1.27
CA LEU A 7 4.27 -24.05 0.55
C LEU A 7 4.01 -24.21 -0.96
N PHE A 8 4.16 -23.11 -1.69
CA PHE A 8 4.00 -23.06 -3.14
C PHE A 8 5.38 -23.00 -3.80
N ILE A 9 5.64 -23.95 -4.70
CA ILE A 9 6.83 -23.99 -5.56
C ILE A 9 6.36 -23.52 -6.94
N PRO A 10 6.70 -22.29 -7.36
CA PRO A 10 6.36 -21.80 -8.69
C PRO A 10 7.07 -22.63 -9.76
N GLU A 11 6.45 -22.76 -10.92
CA GLU A 11 7.15 -23.07 -12.18
C GLU A 11 8.11 -24.27 -12.17
N LYS A 12 7.62 -25.42 -11.68
CA LYS A 12 8.39 -26.68 -11.56
C LYS A 12 9.11 -27.16 -12.85
N LYS A 13 8.71 -26.66 -14.02
CA LYS A 13 9.29 -27.05 -15.31
C LYS A 13 10.67 -26.42 -15.54
N TYR A 14 10.94 -25.29 -14.90
CA TYR A 14 12.19 -24.54 -15.03
C TYR A 14 13.15 -24.82 -13.87
N LEU A 15 12.85 -25.83 -13.04
CA LEU A 15 13.71 -26.20 -11.90
C LEU A 15 14.90 -27.01 -12.43
N VAL A 16 16.12 -26.50 -12.22
CA VAL A 16 17.37 -27.16 -12.67
C VAL A 16 17.68 -28.41 -11.84
N VAL A 17 17.21 -28.42 -10.60
CA VAL A 17 17.50 -29.46 -9.62
C VAL A 17 16.23 -30.20 -9.24
N ASP A 18 16.35 -31.46 -8.80
CA ASP A 18 15.21 -32.22 -8.33
C ASP A 18 14.43 -31.53 -7.20
N VAL A 19 13.14 -31.80 -7.11
CA VAL A 19 12.31 -31.24 -6.03
C VAL A 19 12.82 -31.67 -4.65
N GLU A 20 13.40 -32.86 -4.55
CA GLU A 20 13.93 -33.40 -3.30
C GLU A 20 15.11 -32.58 -2.78
N THR A 21 16.04 -32.17 -3.64
CA THR A 21 17.20 -31.36 -3.25
C THR A 21 16.78 -29.96 -2.82
N LEU A 22 15.82 -29.34 -3.53
CA LEU A 22 15.23 -28.07 -3.13
C LEU A 22 14.60 -28.20 -1.73
N THR A 23 13.82 -29.26 -1.48
CA THR A 23 13.23 -29.47 -0.16
C THR A 23 14.26 -29.75 0.94
N ALA A 24 15.38 -30.42 0.61
CA ALA A 24 16.47 -30.63 1.55
C ALA A 24 17.17 -29.32 1.91
N TYR A 25 17.36 -28.41 0.96
CA TYR A 25 17.89 -27.08 1.20
C TYR A 25 16.95 -26.25 2.10
N LEU A 26 15.65 -26.22 1.79
CA LEU A 26 14.66 -25.54 2.64
C LEU A 26 14.62 -26.14 4.05
N HIS A 27 14.74 -27.46 4.17
CA HIS A 27 14.82 -28.14 5.45
C HIS A 27 16.05 -27.68 6.25
N LEU A 28 17.21 -27.55 5.61
CA LEU A 28 18.43 -27.05 6.25
C LEU A 28 18.22 -25.62 6.81
N ILE A 29 17.64 -24.71 6.02
CA ILE A 29 17.37 -23.33 6.47
C ILE A 29 16.45 -23.31 7.69
N ILE A 30 15.38 -24.10 7.68
CA ILE A 30 14.37 -24.08 8.75
C ILE A 30 14.88 -24.77 10.02
N PHE A 31 15.53 -25.93 9.90
CA PHE A 31 15.88 -26.77 11.05
C PHE A 31 17.29 -26.56 11.57
N ALA A 32 18.27 -26.29 10.69
CA ALA A 32 19.65 -26.06 11.12
C ALA A 32 19.88 -24.58 11.46
N TYR A 33 19.42 -23.67 10.60
CA TYR A 33 19.64 -22.23 10.78
C TYR A 33 18.51 -21.54 11.54
N ASN A 34 17.38 -22.21 11.79
CA ASN A 34 16.20 -21.64 12.43
C ASN A 34 15.82 -20.27 11.82
N GLN A 35 15.85 -20.17 10.50
CA GLN A 35 15.64 -18.93 9.77
C GLN A 35 14.43 -19.03 8.85
N CYS A 36 13.69 -17.94 8.72
CA CYS A 36 12.64 -17.83 7.71
C CYS A 36 13.26 -17.50 6.35
N PHE A 37 13.10 -18.38 5.36
CA PHE A 37 13.66 -18.19 4.02
C PHE A 37 13.07 -17.00 3.23
N PHE A 38 11.91 -16.47 3.61
CA PHE A 38 11.29 -15.35 2.90
C PHE A 38 11.73 -13.98 3.42
N CYS A 39 11.84 -13.83 4.75
CA CYS A 39 12.14 -12.54 5.38
C CYS A 39 13.49 -12.50 6.10
N GLY A 40 14.23 -13.61 6.12
CA GLY A 40 15.54 -13.74 6.75
C GLY A 40 15.53 -13.72 8.28
N THR A 41 14.38 -13.67 8.96
CA THR A 41 14.37 -13.57 10.43
C THR A 41 14.72 -14.90 11.08
N GLU A 42 15.72 -14.88 11.96
CA GLU A 42 16.10 -16.01 12.81
C GLU A 42 15.21 -16.12 14.05
N ARG A 43 15.03 -17.34 14.56
CA ARG A 43 14.29 -17.65 15.79
C ARG A 43 15.07 -18.65 16.64
N SER A 44 14.65 -18.79 17.89
CA SER A 44 15.31 -19.68 18.86
C SER A 44 15.07 -21.17 18.62
N SER A 45 14.02 -21.55 17.87
CA SER A 45 13.69 -22.95 17.59
C SER A 45 13.00 -23.11 16.24
N ALA A 46 13.14 -24.28 15.62
CA ALA A 46 12.50 -24.61 14.34
C ALA A 46 10.98 -24.49 14.41
N GLU A 47 10.38 -24.86 15.54
CA GLU A 47 8.94 -24.69 15.78
C GLU A 47 8.53 -23.21 15.78
N ALA A 48 9.33 -22.34 16.39
CA ALA A 48 9.08 -20.90 16.37
C ALA A 48 9.20 -20.30 14.97
N VAL A 49 10.11 -20.82 14.13
CA VAL A 49 10.21 -20.46 12.71
C VAL A 49 8.98 -20.91 11.94
N GLN A 50 8.56 -22.16 12.11
CA GLN A 50 7.38 -22.70 11.43
C GLN A 50 6.11 -21.93 11.79
N GLN A 51 5.92 -21.62 13.07
CA GLN A 51 4.81 -20.77 13.53
C GLN A 51 4.89 -19.35 12.95
N HIS A 52 6.08 -18.76 12.90
CA HIS A 52 6.30 -17.47 12.24
C HIS A 52 5.91 -17.51 10.76
N MET A 53 6.33 -18.55 10.06
CA MET A 53 6.07 -18.72 8.64
C MET A 53 4.59 -18.92 8.35
N MET A 54 3.90 -19.74 9.14
CA MET A 54 2.47 -19.96 9.01
C MET A 54 1.65 -18.72 9.39
N GLY A 55 2.01 -18.04 10.49
CA GLY A 55 1.29 -16.87 10.99
C GLY A 55 1.38 -15.65 10.08
N LYS A 56 2.49 -15.50 9.34
CA LYS A 56 2.68 -14.40 8.37
C LYS A 56 2.45 -14.79 6.91
N GLY A 57 2.25 -16.08 6.62
CA GLY A 57 2.17 -16.58 5.24
C GLY A 57 3.49 -16.43 4.47
N HIS A 58 4.62 -16.70 5.13
CA HIS A 58 5.97 -16.68 4.56
C HIS A 58 6.40 -18.04 3.99
N CYS A 59 5.47 -18.99 3.82
CA CYS A 59 5.71 -20.25 3.12
C CYS A 59 5.67 -20.07 1.59
N LYS A 60 6.33 -19.04 1.07
CA LYS A 60 6.46 -18.72 -0.35
C LYS A 60 7.82 -18.08 -0.59
N PHE A 61 8.38 -18.26 -1.77
CA PHE A 61 9.60 -17.59 -2.19
C PHE A 61 9.34 -16.91 -3.53
N ASP A 62 9.79 -15.66 -3.64
CA ASP A 62 9.63 -14.86 -4.86
C ASP A 62 10.86 -15.07 -5.74
N ILE A 63 10.65 -15.65 -6.91
CA ILE A 63 11.73 -15.92 -7.88
C ILE A 63 12.00 -14.70 -8.79
N SER A 64 11.04 -13.77 -8.84
CA SER A 64 11.16 -12.56 -9.67
C SER A 64 12.18 -11.54 -9.12
N ASN A 65 12.58 -11.65 -7.86
CA ASN A 65 13.64 -10.80 -7.30
C ASN A 65 15.01 -11.33 -7.75
N GLU A 66 15.81 -10.46 -8.37
CA GLU A 66 17.16 -10.80 -8.85
C GLU A 66 18.12 -11.17 -7.72
N ASP A 67 17.92 -10.60 -6.51
CA ASP A 67 18.76 -10.87 -5.33
C ASP A 67 18.33 -12.13 -4.55
N SER A 68 17.38 -12.92 -5.07
CA SER A 68 16.86 -14.09 -4.38
C SER A 68 17.78 -15.30 -4.58
N GLU A 69 18.31 -15.87 -3.50
CA GLU A 69 19.11 -17.12 -3.52
C GLU A 69 18.35 -18.30 -4.16
N PHE A 70 17.02 -18.24 -4.19
CA PHE A 70 16.19 -19.27 -4.80
C PHE A 70 16.21 -19.22 -6.33
N ARG A 71 16.69 -18.12 -6.94
CA ARG A 71 16.77 -17.97 -8.39
C ARG A 71 17.79 -18.92 -9.00
N ASP A 72 18.87 -19.23 -8.30
CA ASP A 72 19.93 -20.13 -8.78
C ASP A 72 19.45 -21.58 -9.00
N PHE A 73 18.31 -21.95 -8.41
CA PHE A 73 17.68 -23.26 -8.61
C PHE A 73 16.78 -23.31 -9.86
N TYR A 74 16.57 -22.18 -10.54
CA TYR A 74 15.68 -22.05 -11.69
C TYR A 74 16.43 -21.54 -12.93
N ASP A 75 16.25 -22.24 -14.04
CA ASP A 75 16.75 -21.82 -15.35
C ASP A 75 15.61 -21.17 -16.14
N PHE A 76 15.68 -19.84 -16.26
CA PHE A 76 14.72 -19.05 -17.03
C PHE A 76 15.17 -18.82 -18.47
N ASP A 77 16.29 -19.40 -18.91
CA ASP A 77 16.74 -19.27 -20.30
C ASP A 77 15.95 -20.25 -21.18
N PRO A 78 15.05 -19.76 -22.07
CA PRO A 78 14.28 -20.62 -22.97
C PRO A 78 15.13 -21.18 -24.13
N SER A 79 16.46 -21.11 -24.05
CA SER A 79 17.36 -21.54 -25.11
C SER A 79 17.75 -23.02 -25.04
N SER A 80 17.35 -23.74 -23.98
CA SER A 80 17.69 -25.15 -23.73
C SER A 80 16.54 -26.14 -23.98
N GLU A 81 15.42 -25.71 -24.56
CA GLU A 81 14.53 -26.66 -25.26
C GLU A 81 15.02 -26.85 -26.69
N ASN A 82 16.24 -27.34 -26.88
CA ASN A 82 16.69 -28.14 -28.02
C ASN A 82 18.12 -28.63 -27.80
N ASP A 83 18.25 -29.96 -27.84
CA ASP A 83 19.41 -30.73 -28.28
C ASP A 83 20.48 -31.11 -27.24
N ASP A 84 20.58 -32.42 -27.01
CA ASP A 84 21.84 -33.11 -26.80
C ASP A 84 22.82 -32.67 -27.89
N THR A 85 23.83 -31.86 -27.57
CA THR A 85 25.18 -31.96 -28.16
C THR A 85 26.14 -30.95 -27.54
N GLU A 86 27.30 -31.48 -27.17
CA GLU A 86 28.49 -30.76 -26.69
C GLU A 86 29.03 -29.81 -27.77
N HIS A 87 29.32 -28.54 -27.44
CA HIS A 87 30.57 -27.88 -27.86
C HIS A 87 30.84 -26.51 -27.21
N GLU A 88 32.14 -26.31 -26.93
CA GLU A 88 32.88 -25.14 -26.46
C GLU A 88 32.55 -23.75 -27.05
N GLY A 89 32.63 -22.72 -26.18
CA GLY A 89 33.33 -21.46 -26.43
C GLY A 89 32.65 -20.37 -27.28
N GLY A 90 32.32 -19.22 -26.68
CA GLY A 90 32.08 -18.00 -27.45
C GLY A 90 31.36 -16.86 -26.74
N ARG A 91 32.10 -15.79 -26.44
CA ARG A 91 31.62 -14.53 -25.87
C ARG A 91 30.76 -13.73 -26.85
N ILE A 92 29.72 -13.09 -26.31
CA ILE A 92 29.08 -11.81 -26.70
C ILE A 92 28.60 -11.70 -28.16
N SER A 93 27.27 -11.73 -28.34
CA SER A 93 26.63 -10.93 -29.38
C SER A 93 25.25 -10.49 -28.92
N ALA A 94 25.16 -9.21 -28.54
CA ALA A 94 23.91 -8.47 -28.41
C ALA A 94 23.06 -8.67 -29.67
N LYS A 95 21.94 -9.41 -29.54
CA LYS A 95 20.93 -9.52 -30.61
C LYS A 95 19.61 -8.97 -30.09
N ALA A 96 19.46 -7.67 -30.36
CA ALA A 96 18.24 -6.93 -30.60
C ALA A 96 16.95 -7.74 -30.44
N PHE A 97 16.32 -7.55 -29.29
CA PHE A 97 14.89 -7.79 -29.11
C PHE A 97 14.15 -6.81 -30.04
N THR A 98 13.76 -7.28 -31.23
CA THR A 98 12.97 -6.49 -32.17
C THR A 98 11.57 -6.31 -31.61
N VAL A 99 11.42 -5.29 -30.77
CA VAL A 99 10.12 -4.74 -30.38
C VAL A 99 9.50 -4.13 -31.64
N PRO A 100 8.36 -4.62 -32.14
CA PRO A 100 7.72 -3.99 -33.29
C PRO A 100 7.12 -2.66 -32.84
N ILE A 101 7.80 -1.58 -33.25
CA ILE A 101 7.30 -0.22 -33.53
C ILE A 101 6.29 0.31 -32.50
N LEU A 102 6.84 0.92 -31.46
CA LEU A 102 6.17 1.90 -30.62
C LEU A 102 5.79 3.12 -31.46
N HIS A 103 4.50 3.37 -31.67
CA HIS A 103 4.01 4.73 -31.89
C HIS A 103 3.80 5.36 -30.50
N PRO A 104 4.62 6.34 -30.09
CA PRO A 104 4.51 6.94 -28.77
C PRO A 104 3.50 8.08 -28.81
N ASP A 105 2.22 7.76 -28.67
CA ASP A 105 1.34 8.67 -27.92
C ASP A 105 1.54 8.26 -26.46
N GLU A 106 2.22 9.09 -25.67
CA GLU A 106 2.82 8.81 -24.34
C GLU A 106 1.86 8.22 -23.26
N THR A 107 0.60 7.95 -23.60
CA THR A 107 -0.44 7.47 -22.68
C THR A 107 -1.26 6.29 -23.20
N SER A 108 -0.94 5.73 -24.38
CA SER A 108 -1.67 4.57 -24.92
C SER A 108 -0.78 3.59 -25.68
N MET A 109 -1.05 2.29 -25.53
CA MET A 109 -0.35 1.18 -26.19
C MET A 109 -1.37 0.38 -27.01
N ARG A 110 -1.03 0.03 -28.25
CA ARG A 110 -1.84 -0.86 -29.09
C ARG A 110 -1.31 -2.29 -29.00
N LEU A 111 -2.19 -3.22 -28.68
CA LEU A 111 -1.89 -4.66 -28.71
C LEU A 111 -1.90 -5.18 -30.16
N PRO A 112 -1.21 -6.30 -30.45
CA PRO A 112 -1.30 -6.99 -31.74
C PRO A 112 -2.71 -7.43 -32.13
N SER A 113 -3.62 -7.55 -31.14
CA SER A 113 -5.05 -7.80 -31.34
C SER A 113 -5.86 -6.57 -31.79
N GLY A 114 -5.20 -5.43 -32.01
CA GLY A 114 -5.83 -4.16 -32.41
C GLY A 114 -6.49 -3.37 -31.27
N LYS A 115 -6.56 -3.93 -30.06
CA LYS A 115 -7.10 -3.25 -28.89
C LYS A 115 -6.14 -2.17 -28.38
N ILE A 116 -6.66 -0.98 -28.10
CA ILE A 116 -5.90 0.14 -27.54
C ILE A 116 -6.05 0.15 -26.01
N LEU A 117 -4.94 -0.02 -25.29
CA LEU A 117 -4.84 0.12 -23.84
C LEU A 117 -4.37 1.53 -23.50
N SER A 118 -5.10 2.23 -22.63
CA SER A 118 -4.66 3.52 -22.09
C SER A 118 -4.14 3.37 -20.67
N HIS A 119 -3.12 4.15 -20.31
CA HIS A 119 -2.54 4.15 -18.97
C HIS A 119 -3.58 4.63 -17.94
N ARG A 120 -3.63 4.03 -16.74
CA ARG A 120 -4.66 4.36 -15.71
C ARG A 120 -4.65 5.82 -15.26
N SER A 121 -3.54 6.54 -15.49
CA SER A 121 -3.40 7.97 -15.22
C SER A 121 -4.00 8.87 -16.31
N ALA A 122 -4.33 8.32 -17.48
CA ALA A 122 -5.02 9.07 -18.52
C ALA A 122 -6.45 9.37 -18.05
N ARG A 123 -6.76 10.67 -17.93
CA ARG A 123 -8.12 11.12 -17.64
C ARG A 123 -9.04 10.62 -18.75
N GLN A 124 -9.93 9.70 -18.41
CA GLN A 124 -11.02 9.28 -19.29
C GLN A 124 -11.78 10.54 -19.74
N PRO A 125 -11.88 10.85 -21.04
CA PRO A 125 -12.81 11.88 -21.48
C PRO A 125 -14.21 11.42 -21.09
N ARG A 126 -14.90 12.22 -20.28
CA ARG A 126 -16.33 12.00 -20.01
C ARG A 126 -17.05 11.99 -21.35
N SER A 127 -17.50 10.81 -21.78
CA SER A 127 -18.44 10.67 -22.88
C SER A 127 -19.65 11.55 -22.59
N GLN A 128 -19.72 12.73 -23.24
CA GLN A 128 -20.94 13.50 -23.30
C GLN A 128 -21.95 12.70 -24.12
N HIS A 129 -22.88 12.05 -23.44
CA HIS A 129 -24.09 11.58 -24.10
C HIS A 129 -24.82 12.82 -24.65
N HIS A 130 -24.70 13.05 -25.96
CA HIS A 130 -25.60 13.94 -26.68
C HIS A 130 -27.01 13.36 -26.57
N LYS A 131 -27.81 13.88 -25.64
CA LYS A 131 -29.26 13.67 -25.66
C LYS A 131 -29.80 14.50 -26.81
N THR A 132 -30.12 13.81 -27.90
CA THR A 132 -30.91 14.37 -29.00
C THR A 132 -32.26 14.83 -28.47
N SER A 133 -32.55 16.11 -28.68
CA SER A 133 -33.84 16.74 -28.44
C SER A 133 -34.96 15.98 -29.14
N ARG A 134 -36.01 15.62 -28.41
CA ARG A 134 -37.33 15.39 -29.00
C ARG A 134 -38.36 16.20 -28.24
N SER A 135 -38.86 17.19 -28.97
CA SER A 135 -39.92 18.11 -28.64
C SER A 135 -41.23 17.36 -28.38
N THR A 136 -41.89 17.66 -27.26
CA THR A 136 -43.35 17.62 -27.17
C THR A 136 -43.80 18.75 -26.24
N GLU A 137 -44.54 19.66 -26.83
CA GLU A 137 -45.26 20.77 -26.23
C GLU A 137 -46.38 20.25 -25.32
N ASN A 138 -46.57 20.82 -24.12
CA ASN A 138 -47.84 21.46 -23.79
C ASN A 138 -47.86 22.09 -22.39
N ALA A 139 -48.43 23.30 -22.37
CA ALA A 139 -49.19 23.98 -21.31
C ALA A 139 -48.49 24.32 -19.97
N GLY A 140 -48.25 25.63 -19.77
CA GLY A 140 -48.12 26.26 -18.44
C GLY A 140 -49.47 26.40 -17.72
N PRO A 141 -49.69 27.37 -16.78
CA PRO A 141 -48.77 28.45 -16.40
C PRO A 141 -48.76 28.86 -14.88
N GLN A 142 -47.91 29.85 -14.54
CA GLN A 142 -48.15 30.92 -13.53
C GLN A 142 -48.12 30.57 -12.01
N LEU A 143 -47.68 31.38 -11.01
CA LEU A 143 -47.31 32.80 -10.79
C LEU A 143 -46.57 32.92 -9.42
N GLU A 144 -45.72 33.96 -9.27
CA GLU A 144 -45.51 34.88 -8.09
C GLU A 144 -45.22 34.32 -6.68
N SER A 145 -44.50 34.95 -5.73
CA SER A 145 -43.81 36.23 -5.53
C SER A 145 -43.12 36.21 -4.12
N GLY A 146 -42.09 37.05 -3.88
CA GLY A 146 -41.87 37.71 -2.57
C GLY A 146 -40.93 37.08 -1.51
N PRO A 147 -40.38 37.89 -0.55
CA PRO A 147 -38.94 37.89 -0.24
C PRO A 147 -38.49 37.71 1.23
N SER A 148 -37.17 37.51 1.41
CA SER A 148 -36.29 37.81 2.56
C SER A 148 -36.46 37.07 3.91
N THR A 149 -35.37 36.47 4.42
CA THR A 149 -34.74 36.82 5.72
C THR A 149 -33.39 36.10 5.90
N SER A 150 -32.56 36.74 6.70
CA SER A 150 -31.10 36.65 6.88
C SER A 150 -30.56 35.52 7.76
N ALA A 151 -29.25 35.27 7.58
CA ALA A 151 -28.23 35.01 8.62
C ALA A 151 -27.61 33.59 8.69
N SER A 152 -26.44 33.43 8.07
CA SER A 152 -25.18 33.09 8.78
C SER A 152 -24.10 32.75 7.75
N SER A 153 -23.24 33.73 7.48
CA SER A 153 -22.01 33.57 6.70
C SER A 153 -20.98 32.80 7.51
N ASN A 154 -20.82 31.51 7.20
CA ASN A 154 -19.59 30.78 7.49
C ASN A 154 -18.44 31.41 6.68
N PRO A 155 -17.25 31.62 7.26
CA PRO A 155 -16.10 32.03 6.47
C PRO A 155 -15.66 30.86 5.59
N THR A 156 -16.05 30.98 4.33
CA THR A 156 -15.30 30.62 3.12
C THR A 156 -13.96 29.94 3.37
N SER A 157 -13.99 28.63 3.11
CA SER A 157 -12.95 27.86 2.42
C SER A 157 -11.94 28.74 1.69
N ALA A 158 -10.76 28.89 2.28
CA ALA A 158 -9.58 29.34 1.57
C ALA A 158 -9.28 28.34 0.44
N SER A 159 -9.17 28.91 -0.75
CA SER A 159 -8.74 28.32 -2.01
C SER A 159 -7.64 27.27 -1.84
N LYS A 160 -7.99 26.00 -2.09
CA LYS A 160 -7.01 25.01 -2.55
C LYS A 160 -6.84 25.22 -4.05
N ASP A 161 -6.13 26.28 -4.41
CA ASP A 161 -5.60 26.42 -5.77
C ASP A 161 -4.62 25.28 -6.00
N SER A 162 -5.08 24.33 -6.81
CA SER A 162 -4.36 23.14 -7.22
C SER A 162 -3.34 23.53 -8.29
N SER A 163 -2.31 24.28 -7.88
CA SER A 163 -1.03 24.32 -8.59
C SER A 163 -0.09 23.39 -7.84
N SER A 164 0.07 22.17 -8.35
CA SER A 164 1.01 21.19 -7.82
C SER A 164 2.44 21.61 -8.15
N SER A 165 2.89 22.74 -7.59
CA SER A 165 4.32 23.02 -7.49
C SER A 165 4.91 22.04 -6.48
N ALA A 166 5.94 21.32 -6.88
CA ALA A 166 6.63 20.39 -6.01
C ALA A 166 7.40 21.19 -4.94
N LEU A 167 6.71 21.56 -3.86
CA LEU A 167 7.33 22.31 -2.76
C LEU A 167 8.54 21.55 -2.22
N THR A 168 9.65 22.26 -2.05
CA THR A 168 10.83 21.69 -1.43
C THR A 168 10.53 21.26 0.01
N ARG A 169 11.35 20.37 0.58
CA ARG A 169 11.18 19.93 1.97
C ARG A 169 11.19 21.10 2.97
N ALA A 170 11.99 22.13 2.69
CA ALA A 170 12.07 23.34 3.50
C ALA A 170 10.78 24.17 3.39
N GLU A 171 10.24 24.35 2.19
CA GLU A 171 8.96 25.06 1.97
C GLU A 171 7.80 24.36 2.66
N ARG A 172 7.73 23.02 2.57
CA ARG A 172 6.71 22.25 3.28
C ARG A 172 6.81 22.44 4.79
N ASN A 173 8.03 22.40 5.34
CA ASN A 173 8.24 22.65 6.76
C ASN A 173 7.79 24.07 7.16
N ASN A 174 8.10 25.08 6.36
CA ASN A 174 7.68 26.46 6.59
C ASN A 174 6.15 26.60 6.54
N ALA A 175 5.49 26.00 5.54
CA ALA A 175 4.03 25.99 5.42
C ALA A 175 3.36 25.32 6.63
N THR A 176 3.88 24.17 7.09
CA THR A 176 3.34 23.53 8.29
C THR A 176 3.54 24.35 9.55
N PHE A 177 4.60 25.16 9.62
CA PHE A 177 4.83 26.07 10.74
C PHE A 177 3.88 27.26 10.70
N SER A 178 3.66 27.87 9.54
CA SER A 178 2.69 28.97 9.39
C SER A 178 1.27 28.50 9.72
N ASP A 179 0.87 27.33 9.24
CA ASP A 179 -0.45 26.76 9.55
C ASP A 179 -0.63 26.55 11.05
N ARG A 180 0.40 26.05 11.73
CA ARG A 180 0.39 25.88 13.19
C ARG A 180 0.29 27.20 13.93
N LEU A 181 0.99 28.24 13.48
CA LEU A 181 0.88 29.57 14.08
C LEU A 181 -0.54 30.13 13.92
N VAL A 182 -1.18 29.95 12.76
CA VAL A 182 -2.55 30.43 12.50
C VAL A 182 -3.57 29.71 13.38
N GLN A 183 -3.37 28.42 13.67
CA GLN A 183 -4.24 27.63 14.53
C GLN A 183 -4.18 28.01 16.02
N LEU A 184 -3.15 28.75 16.45
CA LEU A 184 -3.02 29.20 17.82
C LEU A 184 -3.92 30.41 18.13
N ARG A 185 -4.24 30.59 19.42
CA ARG A 185 -4.97 31.77 19.88
C ARG A 185 -4.18 33.05 19.57
N ALA A 186 -4.88 34.17 19.50
CA ALA A 186 -4.23 35.47 19.27
C ALA A 186 -3.17 35.79 20.34
N ASP A 187 -3.44 35.45 21.59
CA ASP A 187 -2.54 35.71 22.71
C ASP A 187 -1.28 34.84 22.65
N ASP A 188 -1.44 33.56 22.29
CA ASP A 188 -0.32 32.62 22.12
C ASP A 188 0.59 33.07 20.97
N ARG A 189 0.01 33.53 19.86
CA ARG A 189 0.77 34.10 18.74
C ARG A 189 1.58 35.31 19.18
N ARG A 190 0.97 36.25 19.92
CA ARG A 190 1.63 37.46 20.43
C ARG A 190 2.78 37.12 21.36
N SER A 191 2.60 36.12 22.21
CA SER A 191 3.62 35.61 23.13
C SER A 191 4.79 34.94 22.41
N LEU A 192 4.61 34.44 21.20
CA LEU A 192 5.72 33.85 20.43
C LEU A 192 6.49 34.89 19.60
N MET A 193 5.91 36.06 19.31
CA MET A 193 6.52 37.06 18.41
C MET A 193 7.86 37.61 18.93
N HIS A 194 8.06 37.65 20.25
CA HIS A 194 9.29 38.17 20.85
C HIS A 194 10.45 37.17 20.84
N LEU A 195 10.21 35.91 20.44
CA LEU A 195 11.23 34.89 20.31
C LEU A 195 11.79 34.83 18.88
N PRO A 196 13.07 34.47 18.69
CA PRO A 196 13.60 34.15 17.38
C PRO A 196 12.87 32.95 16.76
N MET A 197 12.65 32.97 15.44
CA MET A 197 11.95 31.93 14.66
C MET A 197 12.36 30.48 14.96
N PRO A 198 13.66 30.13 15.07
CA PRO A 198 14.04 28.77 15.45
C PRO A 198 13.54 28.36 16.84
N GLN A 199 13.51 29.30 17.81
CA GLN A 199 12.99 29.03 19.15
C GLN A 199 11.46 28.90 19.13
N GLN A 200 10.75 29.71 18.35
CA GLN A 200 9.30 29.55 18.14
C GLN A 200 8.98 28.16 17.57
N ARG A 201 9.71 27.72 16.54
CA ARG A 201 9.56 26.37 15.94
C ARG A 201 9.80 25.26 16.94
N ALA A 202 10.86 25.38 17.75
CA ALA A 202 11.20 24.40 18.78
C ALA A 202 10.08 24.28 19.82
N LEU A 203 9.54 25.41 20.31
CA LEU A 203 8.45 25.41 21.28
C LEU A 203 7.18 24.74 20.71
N LEU A 204 6.75 25.11 19.51
CA LEU A 204 5.59 24.47 18.87
C LEU A 204 5.80 22.98 18.64
N ALA A 205 7.02 22.57 18.28
CA ALA A 205 7.35 21.16 18.15
C ALA A 205 7.24 20.42 19.49
N THR A 206 7.78 20.98 20.58
CA THR A 206 7.70 20.38 21.92
C THR A 206 6.26 20.27 22.42
N GLN A 207 5.44 21.32 22.24
CA GLN A 207 4.03 21.31 22.61
C GLN A 207 3.28 20.21 21.84
N LYS A 208 3.52 20.10 20.53
CA LYS A 208 2.93 19.02 19.72
C LYS A 208 3.34 17.64 20.23
N MET A 209 4.62 17.44 20.52
CA MET A 209 5.11 16.16 21.05
C MET A 209 4.48 15.82 22.40
N GLN A 210 4.28 16.81 23.27
CA GLN A 210 3.60 16.62 24.55
C GLN A 210 2.13 16.22 24.36
N VAL A 211 1.41 16.90 23.46
CA VAL A 211 0.02 16.57 23.12
C VAL A 211 -0.08 15.16 22.53
N GLU A 212 0.81 14.80 21.60
CA GLU A 212 0.83 13.46 21.01
C GLU A 212 1.18 12.38 22.05
N LYS A 213 2.11 12.67 22.97
CA LYS A 213 2.45 11.79 24.09
C LYS A 213 1.26 11.58 25.01
N ALA A 214 0.53 12.65 25.36
CA ALA A 214 -0.69 12.57 26.17
C ALA A 214 -1.77 11.75 25.48
N LYS A 215 -2.08 12.02 24.20
CA LYS A 215 -3.03 11.24 23.40
C LYS A 215 -2.66 9.76 23.30
N LYS A 216 -1.37 9.46 23.18
CA LYS A 216 -0.89 8.06 23.15
C LYS A 216 -1.08 7.38 24.50
N ALA A 217 -0.84 8.08 25.61
CA ALA A 217 -1.10 7.56 26.95
C ALA A 217 -2.60 7.33 27.18
N GLU A 218 -3.44 8.27 26.77
CA GLU A 218 -4.90 8.16 26.84
C GLU A 218 -5.42 6.95 26.06
N ARG A 219 -5.02 6.79 24.79
CA ARG A 219 -5.41 5.61 23.99
C ARG A 219 -4.97 4.28 24.62
N ARG A 220 -3.78 4.23 25.23
CA ARG A 220 -3.31 3.03 25.95
C ARG A 220 -4.18 2.74 27.17
N TYR A 221 -4.59 3.77 27.89
CA TYR A 221 -5.49 3.63 29.02
C TYR A 221 -6.89 3.17 28.57
N GLN A 222 -7.46 3.82 27.55
CA GLN A 222 -8.75 3.44 26.96
C GLN A 222 -8.76 1.98 26.50
N SER A 223 -7.76 1.55 25.74
CA SER A 223 -7.66 0.16 25.29
C SER A 223 -7.58 -0.85 26.45
N ARG A 224 -6.93 -0.49 27.56
CA ARG A 224 -6.90 -1.32 28.78
C ARG A 224 -8.28 -1.39 29.44
N VAL A 225 -8.93 -0.24 29.59
CA VAL A 225 -10.28 -0.16 30.19
C VAL A 225 -11.29 -0.92 29.34
N GLU A 226 -11.30 -0.73 28.03
CA GLU A 226 -12.18 -1.45 27.09
C GLU A 226 -11.89 -2.96 27.09
N GLY A 227 -10.62 -3.36 27.11
CA GLY A 227 -10.24 -4.77 27.21
C GLY A 227 -10.72 -5.43 28.51
N MET A 228 -10.72 -4.70 29.63
CA MET A 228 -11.32 -5.15 30.89
C MET A 228 -12.84 -5.09 30.86
N GLY A 229 -13.41 -4.07 30.21
CA GLY A 229 -14.83 -3.86 29.98
C GLY A 229 -15.46 -5.05 29.28
N ASN A 230 -14.84 -5.55 28.21
CA ASN A 230 -15.32 -6.75 27.52
C ASN A 230 -15.43 -7.97 28.45
N LYS A 231 -14.53 -8.11 29.45
CA LYS A 231 -14.61 -9.20 30.43
C LYS A 231 -15.65 -8.95 31.52
N SER A 232 -15.78 -7.71 32.01
CA SER A 232 -16.76 -7.37 33.05
C SER A 232 -18.19 -7.28 32.53
N LEU A 233 -18.37 -6.90 31.26
CA LEU A 233 -19.67 -6.69 30.62
C LEU A 233 -20.26 -8.00 30.07
N MET A 234 -19.41 -8.99 29.77
CA MET A 234 -19.81 -10.34 29.34
C MET A 234 -20.11 -11.30 30.51
N LYS A 235 -20.18 -10.85 31.77
CA LYS A 235 -20.42 -11.74 32.93
C LYS A 235 -21.71 -12.55 32.84
N HIS A 236 -22.74 -12.00 32.19
CA HIS A 236 -24.03 -12.66 31.98
C HIS A 236 -24.26 -13.03 30.51
N PHE A 237 -23.21 -13.00 29.69
CA PHE A 237 -23.33 -13.34 28.28
C PHE A 237 -23.57 -14.85 28.13
N VAL A 238 -24.72 -15.19 27.54
CA VAL A 238 -25.06 -16.57 27.16
C VAL A 238 -24.94 -16.65 25.64
N PRO A 239 -24.08 -17.53 25.09
CA PRO A 239 -23.97 -17.69 23.65
C PRO A 239 -25.24 -18.33 23.07
N ASP A 240 -25.76 -17.77 21.96
CA ASP A 240 -27.00 -18.21 21.29
C ASP A 240 -26.90 -19.60 20.63
N THR A 241 -25.69 -20.10 20.42
CA THR A 241 -25.45 -21.44 19.90
C THR A 241 -24.69 -22.25 20.94
N PRO A 242 -25.10 -23.50 21.22
CA PRO A 242 -24.34 -24.35 22.11
C PRO A 242 -22.94 -24.50 21.53
N GLY A 243 -21.93 -24.07 22.30
CA GLY A 243 -20.53 -24.21 21.93
C GLY A 243 -20.23 -25.67 21.59
N ARG A 244 -19.33 -25.89 20.62
CA ARG A 244 -18.93 -27.22 20.19
C ARG A 244 -18.49 -28.03 21.41
N LEU A 245 -19.21 -29.12 21.71
CA LEU A 245 -18.80 -30.13 22.68
C LEU A 245 -17.50 -30.74 22.15
N ASN A 246 -16.37 -30.22 22.63
CA ASN A 246 -15.07 -30.81 22.31
C ASN A 246 -14.83 -31.95 23.31
N GLY A 247 -14.68 -33.15 22.78
CA GLY A 247 -13.81 -34.18 23.35
C GLY A 247 -12.35 -33.90 23.06
#